data_AF-A0A5C9CRP4-F1
#
_entry.id   AF-A0A5C9CRP4-F1
#
_cell.length_a   1.000
_cell.length_b   1.000
_cell.length_c   1.000
_cell.angle_alpha   90.00
_cell.angle_beta   90.00
_cell.angle_gamma   90.00
#
_symmetry.space_group_name_H-M   'P 1'
#
loop_
_entity.id
_entity.type
_entity.pdbx_description
1 polymer ?
#
loop_
_entity_poly.entity_id
_entity_poly.type
_entity_poly.pdbx_seq_one_letter_code
_entity_poly.pdbx_strand_id
1 'polypeptide(L)'
;MPMQRRLPKRGFKSALLKFNAEITLGALDLLETTDINIVVLKQAGLVGEMAKVVKVIKTGNVTKAYKLSGVGATEAAKAAILAAGGSLD
;
A
#
# COMPACT_ATOMS: atom_id res chain seq x y z
N MET A 1 -32.68 19.93 -19.42
CA MET A 1 -31.99 19.86 -18.11
C MET A 1 -30.75 18.96 -18.21
N PRO A 2 -29.53 19.50 -18.02
CA PRO A 2 -28.29 18.70 -18.04
C PRO A 2 -28.28 17.61 -16.95
N MET A 3 -27.68 16.44 -17.24
CA MET A 3 -27.68 15.27 -16.35
C MET A 3 -27.09 15.56 -14.96
N GLN A 4 -26.02 16.36 -14.88
CA GLN A 4 -25.38 16.80 -13.63
C GLN A 4 -26.30 17.60 -12.68
N ARG A 5 -27.38 18.19 -13.19
CA ARG A 5 -28.40 18.90 -12.40
C ARG A 5 -29.64 18.04 -12.12
N ARG A 6 -29.78 16.88 -12.77
CA ARG A 6 -30.91 15.94 -12.59
C ARG A 6 -30.66 14.97 -11.44
N LEU A 7 -29.40 14.65 -11.14
CA LEU A 7 -29.01 13.72 -10.08
C LEU A 7 -28.73 14.46 -8.76
N PRO A 8 -29.10 13.89 -7.60
CA PRO A 8 -28.77 14.48 -6.30
C PRO A 8 -27.27 14.38 -6.02
N LYS A 9 -26.70 15.37 -5.33
CA LYS A 9 -25.34 15.28 -4.79
C LYS A 9 -25.29 14.17 -3.74
N ARG A 10 -24.30 13.28 -3.84
CA ARG A 10 -24.09 12.17 -2.90
C ARG A 10 -22.61 12.05 -2.55
N GLY A 11 -22.33 11.58 -1.34
CA GLY A 11 -20.97 11.35 -0.84
C GLY A 11 -20.31 12.57 -0.20
N PHE A 12 -19.11 12.34 0.34
CA PHE A 12 -18.23 13.36 0.90
C PHE A 12 -16.77 12.93 0.67
N LYS A 13 -15.83 13.87 0.71
CA LYS A 13 -14.39 13.57 0.61
C LYS A 13 -13.82 13.36 2.01
N SER A 14 -13.25 12.17 2.27
CA SER A 14 -12.58 11.90 3.55
C SER A 14 -11.32 12.76 3.72
N ALA A 15 -11.15 13.35 4.91
CA ALA A 15 -9.95 14.12 5.25
C ALA A 15 -8.69 13.25 5.41
N LEU A 16 -8.87 11.96 5.68
CA LEU A 16 -7.78 11.00 5.90
C LEU A 16 -7.21 10.44 4.58
N LEU A 17 -7.94 10.59 3.47
CA LEU A 17 -7.58 10.00 2.19
C LEU A 17 -6.19 10.44 1.71
N LYS A 18 -5.76 11.66 2.04
CA LYS A 18 -4.43 12.19 1.69
C LYS A 18 -3.26 11.57 2.48
N PHE A 19 -3.54 10.85 3.56
CA PHE A 19 -2.53 10.22 4.41
C PHE A 19 -2.44 8.71 4.21
N ASN A 20 -3.30 8.14 3.37
CA ASN A 20 -3.33 6.71 3.10
C ASN A 20 -2.63 6.45 1.77
N ALA A 21 -1.74 5.46 1.76
CA ALA A 21 -1.08 4.98 0.55
C ALA A 21 -1.23 3.47 0.40
N GLU A 22 -1.20 3.01 -0.83
CA GLU A 22 -1.23 1.60 -1.18
C GLU A 22 0.03 1.21 -1.93
N ILE A 23 0.49 -0.02 -1.71
CA ILE A 23 1.70 -0.55 -2.34
C ILE A 23 1.39 -1.93 -2.91
N THR A 24 1.94 -2.20 -4.08
CA THR A 24 1.82 -3.49 -4.74
C THR A 24 3.05 -4.37 -4.45
N LEU A 25 2.86 -5.69 -4.51
CA LEU A 25 3.94 -6.65 -4.34
C LEU A 25 5.05 -6.48 -5.40
N GLY A 26 4.67 -6.13 -6.64
CA GLY A 26 5.65 -5.83 -7.69
C GLY A 26 6.50 -4.59 -7.41
N ALA A 27 5.93 -3.56 -6.75
CA ALA A 27 6.70 -2.40 -6.34
C ALA A 27 7.69 -2.71 -5.21
N LEU A 28 7.37 -3.68 -4.34
CA LEU A 28 8.30 -4.16 -3.34
C LEU A 28 9.48 -4.92 -3.96
N ASP A 29 9.28 -5.60 -5.09
CA ASP A 29 10.35 -6.37 -5.74
C ASP A 29 11.50 -5.52 -6.30
N LEU A 30 11.20 -4.24 -6.61
CA LEU A 30 12.17 -3.23 -7.01
C LEU A 30 13.08 -2.79 -5.86
N LEU A 31 12.72 -3.08 -4.61
CA LEU A 31 13.54 -2.74 -3.46
C LEU A 31 14.67 -3.76 -3.29
N GLU A 32 15.85 -3.25 -3.00
CA GLU A 32 17.02 -4.07 -2.66
C GLU A 32 17.10 -4.37 -1.15
N THR A 33 16.31 -3.65 -0.35
CA THR A 33 16.26 -3.80 1.11
C THR A 33 15.23 -4.85 1.54
N THR A 34 15.64 -5.75 2.42
CA THR A 34 14.77 -6.79 3.01
C THR A 34 13.87 -6.25 4.12
N ASP A 35 14.31 -5.20 4.81
CA ASP A 35 13.57 -4.57 5.90
C ASP A 35 12.77 -3.37 5.38
N ILE A 36 11.45 -3.51 5.36
CA ILE A 36 10.53 -2.51 4.82
C ILE A 36 9.83 -1.81 5.99
N ASN A 37 10.07 -0.51 6.08
CA ASN A 37 9.41 0.42 6.97
C ASN A 37 8.85 1.60 6.15
N ILE A 38 7.91 2.37 6.69
CA ILE A 38 7.31 3.54 6.07
C ILE A 38 8.38 4.55 5.62
N VAL A 39 9.47 4.70 6.38
CA VAL A 39 10.59 5.60 6.02
C VAL A 39 11.30 5.12 4.76
N VAL A 40 11.61 3.82 4.66
CA VAL A 40 12.26 3.21 3.49
C VAL A 40 11.39 3.37 2.25
N LEU A 41 10.08 3.16 2.40
CA LEU A 41 9.10 3.32 1.33
C LEU A 41 9.00 4.75 0.81
N LYS A 42 9.17 5.75 1.69
CA LYS A 42 9.25 7.17 1.30
C LYS A 42 10.56 7.49 0.60
N GLN A 43 11.69 6.99 1.10
CA GLN A 43 12.99 7.18 0.47
C GLN A 43 13.06 6.58 -0.94
N ALA A 44 12.41 5.42 -1.13
CA ALA A 44 12.29 4.78 -2.44
C ALA A 44 11.28 5.48 -3.39
N GLY A 45 10.57 6.52 -2.93
CA GLY A 45 9.57 7.22 -3.73
C GLY A 45 8.30 6.42 -4.04
N LEU A 46 8.12 5.24 -3.42
CA LEU A 46 6.95 4.37 -3.63
C LEU A 46 5.71 4.89 -2.89
N VAL A 47 5.91 5.71 -1.87
CA VAL A 47 4.86 6.29 -1.04
C VAL A 47 5.05 7.81 -0.93
N GLY A 48 3.95 8.55 -1.03
CA GLY A 48 3.95 9.99 -0.83
C GLY A 48 4.45 10.40 0.56
N GLU A 49 5.17 11.52 0.63
CA GLU A 49 5.84 11.95 1.86
C GLU A 49 4.88 12.23 3.02
N MET A 50 3.66 12.65 2.71
CA MET A 50 2.59 12.88 3.68
C MET A 50 1.91 11.60 4.17
N ALA A 51 2.14 10.45 3.54
CA ALA A 51 1.45 9.23 3.92
C ALA A 51 1.87 8.78 5.34
N LYS A 52 0.87 8.35 6.10
CA LYS A 52 0.98 7.88 7.48
C LYS A 52 0.58 6.41 7.60
N VAL A 53 -0.38 5.98 6.79
CA VAL A 53 -0.88 4.61 6.78
C VAL A 53 -0.62 4.01 5.41
N VAL A 54 0.03 2.85 5.40
CA VAL A 54 0.37 2.13 4.18
C VAL A 54 -0.27 0.76 4.22
N LYS A 55 -0.88 0.35 3.10
CA LYS A 55 -1.45 -0.99 2.93
C LYS A 55 -0.85 -1.71 1.74
N VAL A 56 -0.38 -2.94 1.94
CA VAL A 56 0.12 -3.82 0.88
C VAL A 56 -1.02 -4.60 0.24
N ILE A 57 -1.09 -4.56 -1.09
CA ILE A 57 -2.11 -5.22 -1.92
C ILE A 57 -1.46 -6.29 -2.77
N LYS A 58 -2.13 -7.44 -2.91
CA LYS A 58 -1.69 -8.55 -3.76
C LYS A 58 -1.88 -8.19 -5.24
N THR A 59 -0.90 -7.49 -5.79
CA THR A 59 -0.76 -7.21 -7.23
C THR A 59 0.69 -7.45 -7.62
N GLY A 60 0.92 -8.44 -8.49
CA GLY A 60 2.26 -8.94 -8.82
C GLY A 60 2.72 -10.10 -7.93
N ASN A 61 3.96 -10.55 -8.14
CA ASN A 61 4.61 -11.62 -7.38
C ASN A 61 5.73 -11.06 -6.51
N VAL A 62 6.03 -11.77 -5.42
CA VAL A 62 7.18 -11.51 -4.56
C VAL A 62 8.15 -12.68 -4.72
N THR A 63 9.41 -12.38 -5.03
CA THR A 63 10.47 -13.39 -5.11
C THR A 63 11.38 -13.41 -3.89
N LYS A 64 11.46 -12.28 -3.16
CA LYS A 64 12.34 -12.12 -2.00
C LYS A 64 11.57 -12.16 -0.68
N ALA A 65 12.26 -12.63 0.37
CA ALA A 65 11.74 -12.56 1.73
C ALA A 65 11.80 -11.12 2.24
N TYR A 66 10.63 -10.52 2.50
CA TYR A 66 10.52 -9.17 3.04
C TYR A 66 10.04 -9.19 4.49
N LYS A 67 10.65 -8.36 5.34
CA LYS A 67 10.19 -8.07 6.70
C LYS A 67 9.46 -6.73 6.69
N LEU A 68 8.15 -6.76 6.88
CA LEU A 68 7.31 -5.55 6.94
C LEU A 68 7.10 -5.15 8.40
N SER A 69 7.40 -3.89 8.72
CA SER A 69 7.25 -3.32 10.05
C SER A 69 6.26 -2.14 10.04
N GLY A 70 5.16 -2.25 10.80
CA GLY A 70 4.19 -1.17 10.94
C GLY A 70 3.38 -0.86 9.68
N VAL A 71 3.28 -1.83 8.75
CA VAL A 71 2.54 -1.73 7.49
C VAL A 71 1.41 -2.74 7.48
N GLY A 72 0.19 -2.31 7.14
CA GLY A 72 -0.93 -3.22 6.99
C GLY A 72 -0.81 -4.05 5.71
N ALA A 73 -1.19 -5.32 5.74
CA ALA A 73 -1.28 -6.16 4.53
C ALA A 73 -2.71 -6.67 4.34
N THR A 74 -3.16 -6.82 3.09
CA THR A 74 -4.36 -7.61 2.80
C THR A 74 -4.10 -9.09 3.08
N GLU A 75 -5.14 -9.86 3.39
CA GLU A 75 -5.01 -11.30 3.70
C GLU A 75 -4.26 -12.06 2.60
N ALA A 76 -4.61 -11.78 1.34
CA ALA A 76 -3.97 -12.41 0.20
C ALA A 76 -2.50 -11.98 0.02
N ALA A 77 -2.16 -10.73 0.36
CA ALA A 77 -0.78 -10.24 0.33
C ALA A 77 0.06 -10.85 1.46
N LYS A 78 -0.50 -10.93 2.67
CA LYS A 78 0.13 -11.59 3.83
C LYS A 78 0.47 -13.04 3.51
N ALA A 79 -0.46 -13.79 2.91
CA ALA A 79 -0.21 -15.16 2.48
C ALA A 79 0.93 -15.27 1.46
N ALA A 80 0.99 -14.36 0.48
CA ALA A 80 2.06 -14.35 -0.51
C ALA A 80 3.44 -14.01 0.10
N ILE A 81 3.48 -13.06 1.04
CA ILE A 81 4.72 -12.66 1.73
C ILE A 81 5.24 -13.77 2.64
N LEU A 82 4.35 -14.43 3.39
CA LEU A 82 4.70 -15.59 4.21
C LEU A 82 5.18 -16.76 3.36
N ALA A 83 4.55 -17.03 2.22
CA ALA A 83 4.99 -18.06 1.27
C ALA A 83 6.38 -17.77 0.68
N ALA A 84 6.75 -16.50 0.54
CA ALA A 84 8.09 -16.07 0.14
C ALA A 84 9.10 -16.06 1.30
N GLY A 85 8.72 -16.50 2.51
CA GLY A 85 9.60 -16.54 3.69
C GLY A 85 9.75 -15.19 4.42
N GLY A 86 8.88 -14.23 4.13
CA GLY A 86 8.84 -12.93 4.81
C GLY A 86 8.13 -12.95 6.17
N SER A 87 8.19 -11.84 6.90
CA SER A 87 7.51 -11.64 8.18
C SER A 87 6.72 -10.33 8.19
N LEU A 88 5.65 -10.28 8.98
CA LEU A 88 4.81 -9.11 9.20
C LEU A 88 4.73 -8.86 10.71
N ASP A 89 5.25 -7.72 11.14
CA ASP A 89 5.13 -7.18 12.51
C ASP A 89 4.18 -5.97 12.56
#